data_AF-A0AAU1KLH3-F1
#
_entry.id   AF-A0AAU1KLH3-F1
#
_cell.length_a   1.000
_cell.length_b   1.000
_cell.length_c   1.000
_cell.angle_alpha   90.00
_cell.angle_beta   90.00
_cell.angle_gamma   90.00
#
_symmetry.space_group_name_H-M   'P 1'
#
loop_
_entity.id
_entity.type
_entity.pdbx_description
1 polymer ?
#
loop_
_entity_poly.entity_id
_entity_poly.type
_entity_poly.pdbx_seq_one_letter_code
_entity_poly.pdbx_strand_id
1 'polypeptide(L)'
;MRATASADLAAALLKRGDLDAAEAALTPIWELPVDRRSSGLLDRVTAVRTALTAPSMRTTPVALALGERIEDYSRRSTHAHLTTRRTGAIEP
;
A
#
# COMPACT_ATOMS: atom_id res chain seq x y z
N MET A 1 0.77 2.26 -14.11
CA MET A 1 1.69 3.33 -13.68
C MET A 1 1.10 4.29 -12.65
N ARG A 2 -0.15 4.76 -12.78
CA ARG A 2 -0.75 5.74 -11.84
C ARG A 2 -0.69 5.35 -10.36
N ALA A 3 -1.04 4.12 -10.00
CA ALA A 3 -1.01 3.66 -8.60
C ALA A 3 0.41 3.66 -7.99
N THR A 4 1.41 3.27 -8.78
CA THR A 4 2.83 3.29 -8.37
C THR A 4 3.30 4.71 -8.10
N ALA A 5 3.03 5.64 -9.02
CA ALA A 5 3.36 7.06 -8.83
C ALA A 5 2.62 7.67 -7.63
N SER A 6 1.39 7.22 -7.36
CA SER A 6 0.60 7.66 -6.21
C SER A 6 1.23 7.20 -4.88
N ALA A 7 1.77 5.97 -4.83
CA ALA A 7 2.48 5.47 -3.66
C ALA A 7 3.78 6.24 -3.42
N ASP A 8 4.54 6.52 -4.49
CA ASP A 8 5.78 7.29 -4.41
C ASP A 8 5.51 8.74 -3.95
N LEU A 9 4.43 9.36 -4.45
CA LEU A 9 3.97 10.68 -4.01
C LEU A 9 3.58 10.68 -2.53
N ALA A 10 2.79 9.71 -2.08
CA ALA A 10 2.40 9.61 -0.67
C ALA A 10 3.63 9.46 0.24
N ALA A 11 4.62 8.65 -0.14
CA ALA A 11 5.86 8.52 0.62
C ALA A 11 6.63 9.86 0.71
N ALA A 12 6.65 10.65 -0.36
CA ALA A 12 7.26 11.98 -0.35
C ALA A 12 6.51 12.98 0.54
N LEU A 13 5.17 12.94 0.54
CA LEU A 13 4.33 13.79 1.39
C LEU A 13 4.50 13.46 2.88
N LEU A 14 4.57 12.17 3.24
CA LEU A 14 4.85 11.76 4.61
C LEU A 14 6.22 12.23 5.10
N LYS A 15 7.25 12.20 4.23
CA LYS A 15 8.58 12.76 4.57
C LYS A 15 8.54 14.26 4.85
N ARG A 16 7.57 14.98 4.28
CA ARG A 16 7.31 16.40 4.55
C ARG A 16 6.37 16.63 5.75
N GLY A 17 5.85 15.57 6.37
CA GLY A 17 4.89 15.65 7.47
C GLY A 17 3.45 15.93 7.04
N ASP A 18 3.15 15.81 5.74
CA ASP A 18 1.85 16.15 5.16
C ASP A 18 0.94 14.91 5.09
N LEU A 19 0.36 14.53 6.24
CA LEU A 19 -0.42 13.29 6.38
C LEU A 19 -1.72 13.31 5.58
N ASP A 20 -2.45 14.42 5.59
CA ASP A 20 -3.74 14.54 4.89
C ASP A 20 -3.55 14.46 3.37
N ALA A 21 -2.51 15.13 2.85
CA ALA A 21 -2.19 15.03 1.43
C ALA A 21 -1.71 13.61 1.06
N ALA A 22 -0.97 12.93 1.96
CA ALA A 22 -0.56 11.55 1.73
C ALA A 22 -1.77 10.60 1.69
N GLU A 23 -2.76 10.77 2.57
CA GLU A 23 -4.01 10.01 2.53
C GLU A 23 -4.73 10.19 1.19
N ALA A 24 -4.93 11.44 0.76
CA ALA A 24 -5.59 11.75 -0.50
C ALA A 24 -4.84 11.12 -1.70
N ALA A 25 -3.51 11.19 -1.70
CA ALA A 25 -2.67 10.61 -2.72
C ALA A 25 -2.80 9.07 -2.81
N LEU A 26 -3.10 8.37 -1.71
CA LEU A 26 -3.25 6.92 -1.70
C LEU A 26 -4.59 6.44 -2.28
N THR A 27 -5.58 7.31 -2.49
CA THR A 27 -6.92 6.96 -3.00
C THR A 27 -6.90 6.01 -4.23
N PRO A 28 -6.10 6.28 -5.29
CA PRO A 28 -6.09 5.44 -6.48
C PRO A 28 -5.52 4.02 -6.24
N ILE A 29 -4.79 3.81 -5.13
CA ILE A 29 -4.27 2.50 -4.76
C ILE A 29 -5.41 1.64 -4.19
N TRP A 30 -6.28 2.22 -3.38
CA TRP A 30 -7.39 1.52 -2.74
C TRP A 30 -8.41 0.98 -3.73
N GLU A 31 -8.58 1.69 -4.84
CA GLU A 31 -9.49 1.33 -5.94
C GLU A 31 -8.90 0.24 -6.86
N LEU A 32 -7.60 -0.07 -6.74
CA LEU A 32 -6.95 -1.01 -7.64
C LEU A 32 -7.39 -2.46 -7.34
N PRO A 33 -7.98 -3.18 -8.32
CA PRO A 33 -8.32 -4.59 -8.17
C PRO A 33 -7.12 -5.44 -7.82
N VAL A 34 -7.33 -6.50 -7.03
CA VAL A 34 -6.24 -7.31 -6.45
C VAL A 34 -5.34 -7.96 -7.52
N ASP A 35 -5.93 -8.37 -8.64
CA ASP A 35 -5.29 -8.94 -9.83
C ASP A 35 -4.35 -7.96 -10.55
N ARG A 36 -4.49 -6.65 -10.31
CA ARG A 36 -3.64 -5.60 -10.90
C ARG A 36 -2.55 -5.09 -9.97
N ARG A 37 -2.45 -5.63 -8.75
CA ARG A 37 -1.50 -5.19 -7.73
C ARG A 37 -0.16 -5.89 -7.91
N SER A 38 0.73 -5.27 -8.68
CA SER A 38 2.07 -5.81 -8.91
C SER A 38 2.93 -5.85 -7.65
N SER A 39 3.92 -6.74 -7.60
CA SER A 39 4.93 -6.79 -6.52
C SER A 39 5.59 -5.43 -6.31
N GLY A 40 5.98 -4.74 -7.39
CA GLY A 40 6.61 -3.42 -7.29
C GLY A 40 5.70 -2.33 -6.70
N LEU A 41 4.37 -2.47 -6.78
CA LEU A 41 3.43 -1.60 -6.05
C LEU A 41 3.39 -1.95 -4.56
N LEU A 42 3.40 -3.24 -4.22
CA LEU A 42 3.43 -3.69 -2.82
C LEU A 42 4.71 -3.25 -2.09
N ASP A 43 5.85 -3.25 -2.77
CA ASP A 43 7.11 -2.75 -2.22
C ASP A 43 7.02 -1.25 -1.85
N ARG A 44 6.34 -0.45 -2.67
CA ARG A 44 6.14 0.99 -2.42
C ARG A 44 5.12 1.26 -1.32
N VAL A 45 4.04 0.48 -1.28
CA VAL A 45 3.08 0.51 -0.17
C VAL A 45 3.78 0.15 1.16
N THR A 46 4.75 -0.77 1.13
CA THR A 46 5.59 -1.09 2.30
C THR A 46 6.45 0.11 2.71
N ALA A 47 7.05 0.82 1.77
CA ALA A 47 7.79 2.05 2.07
C ALA A 47 6.91 3.13 2.70
N VAL A 48 5.66 3.28 2.25
CA VAL A 48 4.66 4.16 2.89
C VAL A 48 4.38 3.72 4.33
N ARG A 49 4.18 2.41 4.57
CA ARG A 49 3.98 1.88 5.94
C ARG A 49 5.16 2.21 6.85
N THR A 50 6.40 2.05 6.36
CA THR A 50 7.60 2.42 7.11
C THR A 50 7.66 3.91 7.41
N ALA A 51 7.24 4.78 6.48
CA ALA A 51 7.20 6.22 6.73
C ALA A 51 6.20 6.59 7.85
N LEU A 52 5.05 5.92 7.91
CA LEU A 52 4.03 6.14 8.94
C LEU A 52 4.49 5.76 10.36
N THR A 53 5.52 4.92 10.51
CA THR A 53 6.07 4.56 11.83
C THR A 53 7.09 5.58 12.35
N ALA A 54 7.37 6.65 11.59
CA ALA A 54 8.27 7.71 12.01
C ALA A 54 7.83 8.33 13.35
N PRO A 55 8.76 8.68 14.25
CA PRO A 55 8.40 9.13 15.59
C PRO A 55 7.45 10.33 15.65
N SER A 56 7.53 11.23 14.66
CA SER A 56 6.70 12.44 14.55
C SER A 56 5.22 12.17 14.26
N MET A 57 4.86 11.00 13.72
CA MET A 57 3.50 10.72 13.26
C MET A 57 2.90 9.40 13.74
N ARG A 58 3.72 8.46 14.25
CA ARG A 58 3.29 7.07 14.55
C ARG A 58 2.11 6.93 15.52
N THR A 59 1.83 7.94 16.32
CA THR A 59 0.72 7.94 17.29
C THR A 59 -0.48 8.76 16.82
N THR A 60 -0.42 9.36 15.63
CA THR A 60 -1.54 10.13 15.09
C THR A 60 -2.65 9.18 14.62
N PRO A 61 -3.93 9.53 14.80
CA PRO A 61 -5.04 8.71 14.35
C PRO A 61 -4.98 8.38 12.84
N VAL A 62 -4.57 9.36 12.03
CA VAL A 62 -4.43 9.20 10.57
C VAL A 62 -3.36 8.17 10.23
N ALA A 63 -2.19 8.22 10.88
CA ALA A 63 -1.13 7.25 10.62
C ALA A 63 -1.50 5.82 11.03
N LEU A 64 -2.25 5.67 12.13
CA LEU A 64 -2.77 4.38 12.57
C LEU A 64 -3.79 3.81 11.56
N ALA A 65 -4.78 4.62 11.17
CA ALA A 65 -5.80 4.23 10.20
C ALA A 65 -5.21 3.86 8.83
N LEU A 66 -4.27 4.67 8.33
CA LEU A 66 -3.55 4.36 7.09
C LEU A 66 -2.71 3.07 7.23
N GLY A 67 -2.08 2.86 8.38
CA GLY A 67 -1.32 1.65 8.68
C GLY A 67 -2.17 0.38 8.60
N GLU A 68 -3.32 0.39 9.27
CA GLU A 68 -4.29 -0.72 9.25
C GLU A 68 -4.80 -1.00 7.83
N ARG A 69 -5.13 0.06 7.08
CA ARG A 69 -5.59 -0.06 5.69
C ARG A 69 -4.52 -0.65 4.77
N ILE A 70 -3.25 -0.27 4.96
CA ILE A 70 -2.12 -0.84 4.23
C ILE A 70 -1.95 -2.33 4.55
N GLU A 71 -2.13 -2.73 5.81
CA GLU A 71 -2.03 -4.13 6.23
C GLU A 71 -3.14 -5.00 5.61
N ASP A 72 -4.39 -4.53 5.62
CA ASP A 72 -5.49 -5.22 4.92
C ASP A 72 -5.24 -5.31 3.42
N TYR A 73 -4.79 -4.21 2.79
CA TYR A 73 -4.45 -4.18 1.37
C TYR A 73 -3.37 -5.22 1.01
N SER A 74 -2.32 -5.31 1.83
CA SER A 74 -1.22 -6.26 1.63
C SER A 74 -1.67 -7.70 1.84
N ARG A 75 -2.46 -7.96 2.90
CA ARG A 75 -3.01 -9.29 3.21
C ARG A 75 -3.85 -9.85 2.07
N ARG A 76 -4.78 -9.05 1.52
CA ARG A 76 -5.63 -9.45 0.38
C ARG A 76 -4.79 -9.78 -0.86
N SER A 77 -3.73 -9.01 -1.09
CA SER A 77 -2.83 -9.19 -2.23
C SER A 77 -2.00 -10.48 -2.10
N THR A 78 -1.45 -10.76 -0.92
CA THR A 78 -0.75 -12.02 -0.64
C THR A 78 -1.66 -13.23 -0.81
N HIS A 79 -2.88 -13.18 -0.26
CA HIS A 79 -3.84 -14.28 -0.41
C HIS A 79 -4.18 -14.58 -1.88
N ALA A 80 -4.38 -13.53 -2.69
CA ALA A 80 -4.64 -13.68 -4.13
C ALA A 80 -3.45 -14.27 -4.87
N HIS A 81 -2.22 -13.76 -4.64
CA HIS A 81 -1.02 -14.29 -5.29
C HIS A 81 -0.73 -15.75 -4.93
N LEU A 82 -0.95 -16.14 -3.67
CA LEU A 82 -0.82 -17.54 -3.24
C LEU A 82 -1.87 -18.43 -3.90
N THR A 83 -3.11 -17.96 -4.05
CA THR A 83 -4.18 -18.69 -4.73
C THR A 83 -3.85 -18.88 -6.21
N THR A 84 -3.46 -17.82 -6.92
CA THR A 84 -3.07 -17.91 -8.34
C THR A 84 -1.89 -18.87 -8.56
N ARG A 85 -0.86 -18.83 -7.70
CA ARG A 85 0.28 -19.76 -7.81
C ARG A 85 -0.10 -21.21 -7.56
N ARG A 86 -1.07 -21.46 -6.67
CA ARG A 86 -1.56 -22.82 -6.36
C ARG A 86 -2.43 -23.37 -7.48
N THR A 87 -3.25 -22.53 -8.11
CA THR A 87 -4.12 -22.93 -9.24
C THR A 87 -3.32 -23.09 -10.54
N GLY A 88 -2.31 -22.26 -10.78
CA GLY A 88 -1.44 -22.38 -11.97
C GLY A 88 -0.42 -23.53 -11.94
N ALA A 89 -0.34 -24.29 -10.83
CA ALA A 89 0.49 -25.49 -10.71
C ALA A 89 -0.26 -26.79 -11.09
N ILE A 90 -1.48 -26.66 -11.63
CA ILE A 90 -2.26 -27.78 -12.20
C ILE A 90 -2.52 -27.44 -13.67
N GLU A 91 -1.56 -27.69 -14.55
CA GLU A 91 -1.84 -27.93 -15.96
C GLU A 91 -1.12 -29.23 -16.40
N PRO A 92 -1.77 -30.05 -17.26
CA PRO A 92 -1.40 -31.45 -17.55
C PRO A 92 -0.13 -31.63 -18.39
#